data_AF-H3GF17-F1
#
_entry.id   AF-H3GF17-F1
#
_cell.length_a   1.000
_cell.length_b   1.000
_cell.length_c   1.000
_cell.angle_alpha   90.00
_cell.angle_beta   90.00
_cell.angle_gamma   90.00
#
_symmetry.space_group_name_H-M   'P 1'
#
loop_
_entity.id
_entity.type
_entity.pdbx_description
1 polymer ?
#
loop_
_entity_poly.entity_id
_entity_poly.type
_entity_poly.pdbx_seq_one_letter_code
_entity_poly.pdbx_strand_id
1 'polypeptide(L)'
;MLTLSSVSAVCRSRPSIAALSHVVLSLDAYLDPSMAWTIPDAVRFGSVRLLDRVAARIDALGSGNGDNEDKMQQEFQLSVPKAMSLGFLEVVQWLARRYPNGQIPSSAVAETAKNGHLSVLQWLFGHHDHVYWGGDEMYNAVAFNHLEVAKFLNEYTAPPLDDAFLIDEAARHGDLEMMQWLHDERGDQLTYEGVLRAVDYGFVDAVKWMVETFPDHVAAKNLRMDYAAANGHLEMIRWLHKQHAWCTKQAVNHAAGNGHLEIVQFLHENRSEGCTTDAMDMAAANGHLETVKWLNVSRSEGCTQYAMDSAAKNGFLDVVKWLHEHRSEGCSSQAMDNAAGAGHLKIVQWLHSHRTEGCTRAAVANAAANGHFEVADWFSQTFPDTFGPASSV
;
A
#
# COMPACT_ATOMS: atom_id res chain seq x y z
N MET A 1 2.51 23.77 -38.54
CA MET A 1 2.60 22.34 -38.14
C MET A 1 3.89 22.13 -37.38
N LEU A 2 3.79 21.62 -36.14
CA LEU A 2 4.95 21.21 -35.35
C LEU A 2 5.35 19.81 -35.83
N THR A 3 6.47 19.65 -36.53
CA THR A 3 6.98 18.32 -36.92
C THR A 3 7.55 17.57 -35.72
N LEU A 4 7.55 16.24 -35.73
CA LEU A 4 8.13 15.36 -34.71
C LEU A 4 9.64 15.64 -34.58
N SER A 5 10.17 15.52 -33.36
CA SER A 5 11.61 15.70 -33.11
C SER A 5 12.44 14.69 -33.88
N SER A 6 11.97 13.44 -34.01
CA SER A 6 12.59 12.38 -34.81
C SER A 6 12.66 12.76 -36.30
N VAL A 7 11.55 13.23 -36.87
CA VAL A 7 11.48 13.70 -38.26
C VAL A 7 12.36 14.92 -38.47
N SER A 8 12.36 15.86 -37.52
CA SER A 8 13.23 17.05 -37.55
C SER A 8 14.71 16.68 -37.52
N ALA A 9 15.10 15.69 -36.72
CA ALA A 9 16.48 15.19 -36.67
C ALA A 9 16.89 14.57 -38.02
N VAL A 10 16.02 13.75 -38.62
CA VAL A 10 16.27 13.18 -39.96
C VAL A 10 16.40 14.28 -41.01
N CYS A 11 15.50 15.27 -40.99
CA CYS A 11 15.54 16.41 -41.93
C CYS A 11 16.83 17.24 -41.78
N ARG A 12 17.32 17.46 -40.55
CA ARG A 12 18.61 18.14 -40.33
C ARG A 12 19.79 17.36 -40.91
N SER A 13 19.76 16.03 -40.82
CA SER A 13 20.82 15.17 -41.40
C SER A 13 20.73 15.00 -42.92
N ARG A 14 19.57 15.31 -43.53
CA ARG A 14 19.32 15.14 -44.98
C ARG A 14 18.60 16.36 -45.57
N PRO A 15 19.34 17.44 -45.92
CA PRO A 15 18.76 18.68 -46.44
C PRO A 15 17.90 18.51 -47.69
N SER A 16 18.22 17.52 -48.54
CA SER A 16 17.45 17.19 -49.73
C SER A 16 16.03 16.68 -49.42
N ILE A 17 15.86 15.94 -48.31
CA ILE A 17 14.54 15.50 -47.83
C ILE A 17 13.84 16.67 -47.15
N ALA A 18 14.56 17.48 -46.37
CA ALA A 18 13.99 18.65 -45.70
C ALA A 18 13.40 19.68 -46.67
N ALA A 19 13.95 19.80 -47.88
CA ALA A 19 13.44 20.68 -48.93
C ALA A 19 12.08 20.22 -49.51
N LEU A 20 11.72 18.95 -49.33
CA LEU A 20 10.48 18.37 -49.85
C LEU A 20 9.40 18.39 -48.76
N SER A 21 8.68 19.51 -48.64
CA SER A 21 7.66 19.70 -47.61
C SER A 21 6.62 18.57 -47.56
N HIS A 22 6.17 18.06 -48.71
CA HIS A 22 5.23 16.93 -48.78
C HIS A 22 5.79 15.63 -48.21
N VAL A 23 7.08 15.32 -48.43
CA VAL A 23 7.73 14.11 -47.88
C VAL A 23 7.90 14.23 -46.37
N VAL A 24 8.31 15.42 -45.89
CA VAL A 24 8.42 15.69 -44.46
C VAL A 24 7.06 15.48 -43.78
N LEU A 25 5.99 16.00 -44.38
CA LEU A 25 4.62 15.82 -43.86
C LEU A 25 4.16 14.36 -43.88
N SER A 26 4.49 13.58 -44.92
CA SER A 26 4.15 12.15 -44.97
C SER A 26 4.91 11.32 -43.93
N LEU A 27 6.20 11.62 -43.71
CA LEU A 27 7.00 10.95 -42.68
C LEU A 27 6.50 11.31 -41.28
N ASP A 28 6.13 12.57 -41.07
CA ASP A 28 5.53 13.04 -39.82
C ASP A 28 4.22 12.31 -39.53
N ALA A 29 3.30 12.28 -40.50
CA ALA A 29 2.02 11.61 -40.35
C ALA A 29 2.14 10.08 -40.17
N TYR A 30 3.09 9.44 -40.84
CA TYR A 30 3.31 7.99 -40.73
C TYR A 30 3.85 7.57 -39.37
N LEU A 31 4.75 8.38 -38.79
CA LEU A 31 5.41 8.06 -37.53
C LEU A 31 4.66 8.58 -36.30
N ASP A 32 3.57 9.33 -36.46
CA ASP A 32 2.86 9.96 -35.36
C ASP A 32 1.75 9.04 -34.79
N PRO A 33 1.98 8.36 -33.65
CA PRO A 33 0.95 7.55 -33.01
C PRO A 33 -0.19 8.42 -32.43
N SER A 34 0.03 9.72 -32.26
CA SER A 34 -0.97 10.64 -31.71
C SER A 34 -2.08 10.98 -32.70
N MET A 35 -1.99 10.52 -33.95
CA MET A 35 -3.02 10.69 -34.98
C MET A 35 -4.40 10.17 -34.55
N ALA A 36 -4.46 9.20 -33.64
CA ALA A 36 -5.70 8.67 -33.09
C ALA A 36 -6.09 9.24 -31.71
N TRP A 37 -5.25 10.09 -31.11
CA TRP A 37 -5.42 10.56 -29.73
C TRP A 37 -6.27 11.82 -29.65
N THR A 38 -7.14 11.90 -28.66
CA THR A 38 -7.82 13.13 -28.23
C THR A 38 -6.92 13.95 -27.30
N ILE A 39 -7.33 15.17 -26.93
CA ILE A 39 -6.61 15.95 -25.91
C ILE A 39 -6.52 15.18 -24.58
N PRO A 40 -7.60 14.58 -24.04
CA PRO A 40 -7.53 13.74 -22.84
C PRO A 40 -6.49 12.60 -22.93
N ASP A 41 -6.38 11.94 -24.08
CA ASP A 41 -5.40 10.87 -24.28
C ASP A 41 -3.94 11.38 -24.26
N ALA A 42 -3.73 12.62 -24.69
CA ALA A 42 -2.42 13.25 -24.78
C ALA A 42 -1.94 13.85 -23.44
N VAL A 43 -2.86 14.26 -22.56
CA VAL A 43 -2.55 14.91 -21.27
C VAL A 43 -1.62 14.08 -20.39
N ARG A 44 -1.81 12.75 -20.37
CA ARG A 44 -1.00 11.83 -19.55
C ARG A 44 0.50 11.84 -19.85
N PHE A 45 0.92 12.44 -20.97
CA PHE A 45 2.32 12.53 -21.36
C PHE A 45 3.00 13.84 -20.92
N GLY A 46 2.27 14.79 -20.32
CA GLY A 46 2.87 16.01 -19.76
C GLY A 46 3.51 16.94 -20.78
N SER A 47 3.18 16.81 -22.08
CA SER A 47 3.86 17.52 -23.15
C SER A 47 2.95 18.55 -23.82
N VAL A 48 3.20 19.84 -23.54
CA VAL A 48 2.52 20.96 -24.20
C VAL A 48 2.68 20.90 -25.72
N ARG A 49 3.86 20.52 -26.22
CA ARG A 49 4.11 20.38 -27.67
C ARG A 49 3.25 19.29 -28.31
N LEU A 50 3.00 18.18 -27.61
CA LEU A 50 2.10 17.14 -28.08
C LEU A 50 0.65 17.67 -28.12
N LEU A 51 0.24 18.40 -27.08
CA LEU A 51 -1.08 19.02 -27.00
C LEU A 51 -1.30 20.05 -28.11
N ASP A 52 -0.34 20.94 -28.38
CA ASP A 52 -0.39 21.88 -29.50
C ASP A 52 -0.58 21.16 -30.85
N ARG A 53 0.09 20.02 -31.04
CA ARG A 53 -0.06 19.23 -32.27
C ARG A 53 -1.45 18.61 -32.37
N VAL A 54 -1.92 17.94 -31.32
CA VAL A 54 -3.23 17.29 -31.29
C VAL A 54 -4.34 18.31 -31.47
N ALA A 55 -4.25 19.46 -30.79
CA ALA A 55 -5.20 20.56 -30.91
C ALA A 55 -5.25 21.14 -32.33
N ALA A 56 -4.10 21.46 -32.92
CA ALA A 56 -4.04 21.99 -34.28
C ALA A 56 -4.68 21.05 -35.32
N ARG A 57 -4.59 19.73 -35.12
CA ARG A 57 -5.27 18.74 -35.96
C ARG A 57 -6.79 18.75 -35.74
N ILE A 58 -7.24 18.78 -34.49
CA ILE A 58 -8.68 18.82 -34.15
C ILE A 58 -9.31 20.09 -34.72
N ASP A 59 -8.67 21.25 -34.55
CA ASP A 59 -9.16 22.53 -35.05
C ASP A 59 -9.26 22.55 -36.59
N ALA A 60 -8.33 21.89 -37.28
CA ALA A 60 -8.38 21.75 -38.74
C ALA A 60 -9.54 20.86 -39.24
N LEU A 61 -10.03 19.93 -38.41
CA LEU A 61 -11.13 19.02 -38.74
C LEU A 61 -12.51 19.57 -38.33
N GLY A 62 -12.57 20.50 -37.37
CA GLY A 62 -13.79 20.90 -36.65
C GLY A 62 -14.58 22.11 -37.18
N SER A 63 -14.37 22.57 -38.41
CA SER A 63 -14.91 23.86 -38.90
C SER A 63 -16.44 23.91 -39.23
N GLY A 64 -17.30 23.18 -38.50
CA GLY A 64 -18.76 23.14 -38.72
C GLY A 64 -19.59 23.20 -37.43
N ASN A 65 -20.22 24.38 -37.20
CA ASN A 65 -21.35 24.79 -36.34
C ASN A 65 -21.85 23.94 -35.13
N GLY A 66 -22.21 24.67 -34.06
CA GLY A 66 -23.40 24.42 -33.24
C GLY A 66 -23.17 23.83 -31.84
N ASP A 67 -22.64 22.61 -31.78
CA ASP A 67 -22.56 21.79 -30.55
C ASP A 67 -21.19 21.88 -29.84
N ASN A 68 -20.50 23.01 -30.00
CA ASN A 68 -19.07 23.09 -29.68
C ASN A 68 -18.79 23.27 -28.19
N GLU A 69 -19.65 23.99 -27.46
CA GLU A 69 -19.38 24.38 -26.07
C GLU A 69 -19.46 23.21 -25.09
N ASP A 70 -20.50 22.36 -25.19
CA ASP A 70 -20.64 21.17 -24.34
C ASP A 70 -19.51 20.15 -24.56
N LYS A 71 -19.08 19.98 -25.82
CA LYS A 71 -17.95 19.10 -26.16
C LYS A 71 -16.63 19.65 -25.64
N MET A 72 -16.40 20.95 -25.78
CA MET A 72 -15.22 21.62 -25.23
C MET A 72 -15.19 21.53 -23.70
N GLN A 73 -16.35 21.69 -23.05
CA GLN A 73 -16.47 21.52 -21.60
C GLN A 73 -16.17 20.06 -21.21
N GLN A 74 -16.76 19.07 -21.89
CA GLN A 74 -16.50 17.65 -21.60
C GLN A 74 -15.01 17.29 -21.77
N GLU A 75 -14.37 17.78 -22.84
CA GLU A 75 -12.95 17.56 -23.10
C GLU A 75 -12.07 18.15 -21.99
N PHE A 76 -12.39 19.37 -21.53
CA PHE A 76 -11.72 20.00 -20.39
C PHE A 76 -11.91 19.20 -19.09
N GLN A 77 -13.15 18.78 -18.80
CA GLN A 77 -13.49 18.00 -17.60
C GLN A 77 -12.76 16.65 -17.54
N LEU A 78 -12.49 16.01 -18.68
CA LEU A 78 -11.70 14.77 -18.73
C LEU A 78 -10.19 15.01 -18.65
N SER A 79 -9.73 16.16 -19.13
CA SER A 79 -8.30 16.49 -19.27
C SER A 79 -7.70 17.07 -17.99
N VAL A 80 -8.35 18.06 -17.39
CA VAL A 80 -7.80 18.84 -16.29
C VAL A 80 -7.53 17.99 -15.04
N PRO A 81 -8.46 17.15 -14.54
CA PRO A 81 -8.20 16.33 -13.35
C PRO A 81 -7.00 15.39 -13.54
N LYS A 82 -6.79 14.89 -14.76
CA LYS A 82 -5.65 14.03 -15.06
C LYS A 82 -4.33 14.80 -15.09
N ALA A 83 -4.30 16.00 -15.67
CA ALA A 83 -3.12 16.85 -15.66
C ALA A 83 -2.73 17.26 -14.22
N MET A 84 -3.75 17.63 -13.44
CA MET A 84 -3.64 18.07 -12.05
C MET A 84 -3.13 16.96 -11.12
N SER A 85 -3.73 15.77 -11.17
CA SER A 85 -3.27 14.60 -10.39
C SER A 85 -1.84 14.15 -10.73
N LEU A 86 -1.35 14.48 -11.93
CA LEU A 86 0.03 14.20 -12.35
C LEU A 86 1.01 15.36 -12.09
N GLY A 87 0.53 16.51 -11.61
CA GLY A 87 1.37 17.68 -11.31
C GLY A 87 1.89 18.42 -12.55
N PHE A 88 1.28 18.23 -13.72
CA PHE A 88 1.75 18.84 -14.96
C PHE A 88 1.27 20.29 -15.10
N LEU A 89 1.87 21.20 -14.32
CA LEU A 89 1.52 22.63 -14.29
C LEU A 89 1.43 23.26 -15.69
N GLU A 90 2.42 23.04 -16.57
CA GLU A 90 2.40 23.62 -17.92
C GLU A 90 1.22 23.10 -18.77
N VAL A 91 0.82 21.84 -18.56
CA VAL A 91 -0.36 21.26 -19.23
C VAL A 91 -1.65 21.85 -18.64
N VAL A 92 -1.73 22.05 -17.32
CA VAL A 92 -2.89 22.71 -16.69
C VAL A 92 -3.04 24.15 -17.23
N GLN A 93 -1.94 24.90 -17.31
CA GLN A 93 -1.90 26.25 -17.90
C GLN A 93 -2.28 26.26 -19.40
N TRP A 94 -1.87 25.22 -20.13
CA TRP A 94 -2.26 25.06 -21.53
C TRP A 94 -3.77 24.79 -21.67
N LEU A 95 -4.32 23.91 -20.84
CA LEU A 95 -5.76 23.61 -20.82
C LEU A 95 -6.57 24.86 -20.46
N ALA A 96 -6.19 25.60 -19.41
CA ALA A 96 -6.90 26.83 -19.02
C ALA A 96 -6.91 27.90 -20.13
N ARG A 97 -5.81 28.03 -20.90
CA ARG A 97 -5.76 28.93 -22.07
C ARG A 97 -6.66 28.46 -23.21
N ARG A 98 -6.75 27.14 -23.44
CA ARG A 98 -7.56 26.55 -24.53
C ARG A 98 -9.06 26.53 -24.22
N TYR A 99 -9.43 26.49 -22.94
CA TYR A 99 -10.81 26.44 -22.46
C TYR A 99 -11.07 27.55 -21.41
N PRO A 100 -11.26 28.81 -21.83
CA PRO A 100 -11.38 29.95 -20.90
C PRO A 100 -12.58 29.86 -19.94
N ASN A 101 -13.66 29.20 -20.35
CA ASN A 101 -14.87 29.00 -19.53
C ASN A 101 -14.83 27.68 -18.72
N GLY A 102 -13.71 26.95 -18.77
CA GLY A 102 -13.56 25.65 -18.11
C GLY A 102 -13.57 25.78 -16.58
N GLN A 103 -14.54 25.16 -15.93
CA GLN A 103 -14.63 25.10 -14.47
C GLN A 103 -13.81 23.94 -13.93
N ILE A 104 -12.92 24.21 -12.98
CA ILE A 104 -12.07 23.19 -12.37
C ILE A 104 -12.88 22.47 -11.28
N PRO A 105 -13.01 21.13 -11.34
CA PRO A 105 -13.71 20.38 -10.29
C PRO A 105 -12.99 20.50 -8.94
N SER A 106 -13.74 20.73 -7.85
CA SER A 106 -13.18 20.71 -6.48
C SER A 106 -12.47 19.39 -6.18
N SER A 107 -13.03 18.26 -6.64
CA SER A 107 -12.41 16.94 -6.50
C SER A 107 -11.03 16.84 -7.17
N ALA A 108 -10.80 17.57 -8.26
CA ALA A 108 -9.48 17.62 -8.89
C ALA A 108 -8.48 18.40 -8.02
N VAL A 109 -8.93 19.48 -7.38
CA VAL A 109 -8.09 20.28 -6.46
C VAL A 109 -7.72 19.45 -5.23
N ALA A 110 -8.69 18.74 -4.64
CA ALA A 110 -8.47 17.79 -3.56
C ALA A 110 -7.47 16.68 -3.94
N GLU A 111 -7.62 16.09 -5.13
CA GLU A 111 -6.67 15.07 -5.63
C GLU A 111 -5.27 15.68 -5.92
N THR A 112 -5.20 16.96 -6.25
CA THR A 112 -3.91 17.67 -6.43
C THR A 112 -3.19 17.84 -5.10
N ALA A 113 -3.92 18.19 -4.04
CA ALA A 113 -3.41 18.29 -2.67
C ALA A 113 -2.98 16.92 -2.13
N LYS A 114 -3.80 15.89 -2.35
CA LYS A 114 -3.49 14.49 -2.03
C LYS A 114 -2.17 13.99 -2.65
N ASN A 115 -1.83 14.45 -3.85
CA ASN A 115 -0.61 14.05 -4.54
C ASN A 115 0.57 15.03 -4.34
N GLY A 116 0.40 16.07 -3.50
CA GLY A 116 1.49 16.96 -3.10
C GLY A 116 1.90 18.00 -4.16
N HIS A 117 1.07 18.26 -5.16
CA HIS A 117 1.42 19.12 -6.29
C HIS A 117 1.25 20.61 -5.99
N LEU A 118 2.06 21.13 -5.06
CA LEU A 118 2.01 22.52 -4.57
C LEU A 118 2.06 23.58 -5.68
N SER A 119 2.89 23.38 -6.71
CA SER A 119 3.03 24.34 -7.81
C SER A 119 1.74 24.52 -8.62
N VAL A 120 0.96 23.44 -8.78
CA VAL A 120 -0.36 23.48 -9.41
C VAL A 120 -1.33 24.25 -8.52
N LEU A 121 -1.38 23.95 -7.22
CA LEU A 121 -2.26 24.62 -6.26
C LEU A 121 -1.98 26.12 -6.14
N GLN A 122 -0.70 26.51 -6.07
CA GLN A 122 -0.28 27.92 -6.06
C GLN A 122 -0.73 28.65 -7.33
N TRP A 123 -0.58 28.01 -8.48
CA TRP A 123 -1.04 28.59 -9.74
C TRP A 123 -2.57 28.72 -9.78
N LEU A 124 -3.30 27.70 -9.34
CA LEU A 124 -4.76 27.70 -9.27
C LEU A 124 -5.30 28.83 -8.40
N PHE A 125 -4.70 29.03 -7.22
CA PHE A 125 -5.07 30.09 -6.29
C PHE A 125 -4.92 31.48 -6.91
N GLY A 126 -3.87 31.71 -7.72
CA GLY A 126 -3.63 33.01 -8.36
C GLY A 126 -4.41 33.28 -9.65
N HIS A 127 -5.09 32.31 -10.25
CA HIS A 127 -5.56 32.40 -11.65
C HIS A 127 -6.99 31.88 -11.92
N HIS A 128 -7.76 31.43 -10.93
CA HIS A 128 -9.13 30.95 -11.16
C HIS A 128 -10.15 31.48 -10.15
N ASP A 129 -10.99 32.42 -10.59
CA ASP A 129 -12.04 33.08 -9.79
C ASP A 129 -13.20 32.14 -9.36
N HIS A 130 -13.17 30.85 -9.71
CA HIS A 130 -14.25 29.87 -9.46
C HIS A 130 -13.78 28.53 -8.85
N VAL A 131 -12.60 28.48 -8.23
CA VAL A 131 -12.17 27.30 -7.47
C VAL A 131 -12.80 27.33 -6.08
N TYR A 132 -13.61 26.34 -5.75
CA TYR A 132 -14.11 26.13 -4.40
C TYR A 132 -13.09 25.32 -3.60
N TRP A 133 -12.58 25.92 -2.51
CA TRP A 133 -11.71 25.27 -1.53
C TRP A 133 -12.61 24.72 -0.41
N GLY A 134 -12.93 23.44 -0.49
CA GLY A 134 -13.99 22.80 0.31
C GLY A 134 -13.52 22.18 1.63
N GLY A 135 -12.24 22.28 1.95
CA GLY A 135 -11.64 21.68 3.15
C GLY A 135 -11.07 20.29 2.90
N ASP A 136 -11.61 19.55 1.92
CA ASP A 136 -11.08 18.26 1.47
C ASP A 136 -9.60 18.36 1.07
N GLU A 137 -9.16 19.49 0.53
CA GLU A 137 -7.76 19.72 0.15
C GLU A 137 -6.83 19.66 1.37
N MET A 138 -7.24 20.28 2.48
CA MET A 138 -6.45 20.31 3.72
C MET A 138 -6.34 18.92 4.32
N TYR A 139 -7.48 18.22 4.44
CA TYR A 139 -7.47 16.83 4.92
C TYR A 139 -6.58 15.95 4.04
N ASN A 140 -6.71 16.03 2.71
CA ASN A 140 -5.89 15.24 1.80
C ASN A 140 -4.40 15.60 1.86
N ALA A 141 -4.05 16.88 2.04
CA ALA A 141 -2.65 17.27 2.19
C ALA A 141 -2.02 16.62 3.44
N VAL A 142 -2.73 16.64 4.57
CA VAL A 142 -2.26 16.03 5.81
C VAL A 142 -2.29 14.50 5.74
N ALA A 143 -3.39 13.92 5.24
CA ALA A 143 -3.58 12.47 5.10
C ALA A 143 -2.58 11.77 4.19
N PHE A 144 -1.95 12.53 3.29
CA PHE A 144 -0.91 12.04 2.39
C PHE A 144 0.46 12.66 2.66
N ASN A 145 0.62 13.27 3.85
CA ASN A 145 1.89 13.74 4.39
C ASN A 145 2.60 14.83 3.54
N HIS A 146 1.84 15.86 3.16
CA HIS A 146 2.31 16.99 2.35
C HIS A 146 2.27 18.30 3.14
N LEU A 147 3.23 18.48 4.07
CA LEU A 147 3.30 19.64 4.97
C LEU A 147 3.28 20.99 4.25
N GLU A 148 4.07 21.15 3.19
CA GLU A 148 4.14 22.42 2.46
C GLU A 148 2.83 22.75 1.73
N VAL A 149 2.08 21.72 1.31
CA VAL A 149 0.72 21.90 0.79
C VAL A 149 -0.23 22.32 1.92
N ALA A 150 -0.17 21.67 3.07
CA ALA A 150 -1.01 22.02 4.22
C ALA A 150 -0.74 23.47 4.69
N LYS A 151 0.53 23.87 4.82
CA LYS A 151 0.94 25.25 5.16
C LYS A 151 0.37 26.27 4.16
N PHE A 152 0.52 26.00 2.86
CA PHE A 152 -0.07 26.84 1.81
C PHE A 152 -1.60 26.93 1.93
N LEU A 153 -2.29 25.80 2.08
CA LEU A 153 -3.75 25.81 2.20
C LEU A 153 -4.21 26.58 3.45
N ASN A 154 -3.52 26.44 4.58
CA ASN A 154 -3.83 27.17 5.81
C ASN A 154 -3.74 28.68 5.62
N GLU A 155 -2.66 29.16 5.01
CA GLU A 155 -2.39 30.59 4.82
C GLU A 155 -3.36 31.25 3.84
N TYR A 156 -3.71 30.55 2.76
CA TYR A 156 -4.39 31.16 1.62
C TYR A 156 -5.88 30.80 1.49
N THR A 157 -6.34 29.70 2.08
CA THR A 157 -7.72 29.20 1.88
C THR A 157 -8.60 29.23 3.13
N ALA A 158 -8.02 29.50 4.31
CA ALA A 158 -8.71 29.52 5.61
C ALA A 158 -9.66 28.34 5.84
N PRO A 159 -9.17 27.08 5.73
CA PRO A 159 -10.03 25.90 5.81
C PRO A 159 -10.62 25.78 7.23
N PRO A 160 -11.89 25.33 7.36
CA PRO A 160 -12.56 25.18 8.66
C PRO A 160 -11.73 24.36 9.65
N LEU A 161 -11.83 24.69 10.94
CA LEU A 161 -11.16 23.96 12.03
C LEU A 161 -11.89 22.66 12.41
N ASP A 162 -13.16 22.52 12.02
CA ASP A 162 -14.09 21.67 12.76
C ASP A 162 -14.11 20.18 12.34
N ASP A 163 -13.47 19.78 11.23
CA ASP A 163 -13.87 18.51 10.57
C ASP A 163 -12.80 17.40 10.40
N ALA A 164 -11.54 17.55 10.83
CA ALA A 164 -10.51 16.71 10.21
C ALA A 164 -9.45 16.01 11.08
N PHE A 165 -9.53 16.00 12.42
CA PHE A 165 -8.56 15.30 13.32
C PHE A 165 -7.11 15.28 12.76
N LEU A 166 -6.66 16.42 12.22
CA LEU A 166 -5.54 16.43 11.26
C LEU A 166 -4.24 15.99 11.95
N ILE A 167 -4.10 16.37 13.22
CA ILE A 167 -2.94 15.98 14.02
C ILE A 167 -2.86 14.45 14.24
N ASP A 168 -4.00 13.75 14.32
CA ASP A 168 -4.03 12.28 14.41
C ASP A 168 -3.59 11.64 13.09
N GLU A 169 -3.90 12.30 11.99
CA GLU A 169 -3.53 11.86 10.66
C GLU A 169 -2.04 12.11 10.37
N ALA A 170 -1.49 13.25 10.80
CA ALA A 170 -0.05 13.48 10.83
C ALA A 170 0.67 12.46 11.73
N ALA A 171 0.09 12.13 12.89
CA ALA A 171 0.59 11.10 13.80
C ALA A 171 0.64 9.69 13.17
N ARG A 172 -0.27 9.37 12.25
CA ARG A 172 -0.26 8.11 11.48
C ARG A 172 0.97 7.99 10.57
N HIS A 173 1.58 9.10 10.18
CA HIS A 173 2.81 9.13 9.37
C HIS A 173 4.07 9.39 10.20
N GLY A 174 3.92 9.77 11.47
CA GLY A 174 5.03 10.13 12.34
C GLY A 174 5.69 11.45 11.96
N ASP A 175 5.02 12.30 11.18
CA ASP A 175 5.53 13.59 10.77
C ASP A 175 5.43 14.58 11.93
N LEU A 176 6.46 14.57 12.78
CA LEU A 176 6.55 15.41 13.96
C LEU A 176 6.49 16.91 13.61
N GLU A 177 7.06 17.33 12.48
CA GLU A 177 7.02 18.74 12.06
C GLU A 177 5.58 19.15 11.73
N MET A 178 4.86 18.31 10.98
CA MET A 178 3.45 18.55 10.69
C MET A 178 2.59 18.54 11.95
N MET A 179 2.81 17.61 12.87
CA MET A 179 2.08 17.56 14.14
C MET A 179 2.31 18.82 14.98
N GLN A 180 3.56 19.28 15.10
CA GLN A 180 3.92 20.51 15.81
C GLN A 180 3.23 21.72 15.17
N TRP A 181 3.31 21.84 13.84
CA TRP A 181 2.67 22.92 13.11
C TRP A 181 1.14 22.94 13.28
N LEU A 182 0.48 21.77 13.16
CA LEU A 182 -0.98 21.66 13.37
C LEU A 182 -1.38 22.04 14.80
N HIS A 183 -0.56 21.69 15.78
CA HIS A 183 -0.82 22.07 17.18
C HIS A 183 -0.58 23.56 17.43
N ASP A 184 0.61 24.07 17.09
CA ASP A 184 1.08 25.39 17.49
C ASP A 184 0.37 26.51 16.71
N GLU A 185 0.15 26.32 15.40
CA GLU A 185 -0.39 27.36 14.52
C GLU A 185 -1.90 27.23 14.28
N ARG A 186 -2.45 26.01 14.24
CA ARG A 186 -3.90 25.77 14.03
C ARG A 186 -4.67 25.48 15.31
N GLY A 187 -4.01 25.08 16.39
CA GLY A 187 -4.67 24.71 17.64
C GLY A 187 -5.36 23.35 17.60
N ASP A 188 -4.98 22.48 16.65
CA ASP A 188 -5.58 21.16 16.49
C ASP A 188 -5.38 20.31 17.75
N GLN A 189 -6.43 19.56 18.12
CA GLN A 189 -6.47 18.74 19.33
C GLN A 189 -6.15 17.29 19.01
N LEU A 190 -5.19 16.73 19.74
CA LEU A 190 -4.79 15.33 19.63
C LEU A 190 -5.81 14.42 20.32
N THR A 191 -6.23 13.35 19.65
CA THR A 191 -7.06 12.32 20.28
C THR A 191 -6.22 11.14 20.74
N TYR A 192 -6.80 10.32 21.63
CA TYR A 192 -6.18 9.07 22.05
C TYR A 192 -5.92 8.10 20.89
N GLU A 193 -6.74 8.15 19.83
CA GLU A 193 -6.57 7.32 18.64
C GLU A 193 -5.31 7.72 17.84
N GLY A 194 -5.05 9.02 17.70
CA GLY A 194 -3.80 9.52 17.11
C GLY A 194 -2.55 9.05 17.87
N VAL A 195 -2.63 9.04 19.21
CA VAL A 195 -1.56 8.50 20.07
C VAL A 195 -1.33 7.01 19.84
N LEU A 196 -2.40 6.21 19.81
CA LEU A 196 -2.29 4.76 19.59
C LEU A 196 -1.66 4.44 18.24
N ARG A 197 -2.05 5.15 17.16
CA ARG A 197 -1.44 4.96 15.84
C ARG A 197 0.06 5.26 15.87
N ALA A 198 0.48 6.36 16.49
CA ALA A 198 1.90 6.68 16.58
C ALA A 198 2.69 5.64 17.38
N VAL A 199 2.09 5.06 18.42
CA VAL A 199 2.66 3.93 19.18
C VAL A 199 2.77 2.69 18.31
N ASP A 200 1.69 2.31 17.64
CA ASP A 200 1.57 1.08 16.86
C ASP A 200 2.50 1.06 15.65
N TYR A 201 2.77 2.23 15.04
CA TYR A 201 3.74 2.41 13.94
C TYR A 201 5.16 2.80 14.42
N GLY A 202 5.38 2.88 15.73
CA GLY A 202 6.71 3.03 16.30
C GLY A 202 7.35 4.41 16.13
N PHE A 203 6.57 5.49 15.98
CA PHE A 203 7.07 6.86 15.86
C PHE A 203 7.49 7.43 17.22
N VAL A 204 8.64 6.98 17.71
CA VAL A 204 9.12 7.25 19.09
C VAL A 204 9.17 8.74 19.41
N ASP A 205 9.68 9.57 18.50
CA ASP A 205 9.85 11.00 18.77
C ASP A 205 8.51 11.75 18.72
N ALA A 206 7.58 11.33 17.86
CA ALA A 206 6.20 11.81 17.88
C ALA A 206 5.52 11.48 19.22
N VAL A 207 5.62 10.23 19.69
CA VAL A 207 5.00 9.81 20.96
C VAL A 207 5.63 10.52 22.16
N LYS A 208 6.96 10.72 22.19
CA LYS A 208 7.61 11.53 23.24
C LYS A 208 7.06 12.95 23.27
N TRP A 209 6.98 13.59 22.11
CA TRP A 209 6.42 14.94 21.99
C TRP A 209 4.95 14.97 22.46
N MET A 210 4.13 13.99 22.09
CA MET A 210 2.74 13.91 22.56
C MET A 210 2.64 13.81 24.09
N VAL A 211 3.49 13.01 24.73
CA VAL A 211 3.52 12.85 26.19
C VAL A 211 3.98 14.14 26.90
N GLU A 212 4.95 14.84 26.31
CA GLU A 212 5.48 16.11 26.85
C GLU A 212 4.48 17.27 26.69
N THR A 213 3.80 17.34 25.54
CA THR A 213 2.87 18.42 25.18
C THR A 213 1.48 18.21 25.79
N PHE A 214 1.01 16.97 25.93
CA PHE A 214 -0.34 16.65 26.42
C PHE A 214 -0.33 15.76 27.67
N PRO A 215 0.37 16.11 28.77
CA PRO A 215 0.55 15.21 29.92
C PRO A 215 -0.76 14.84 30.64
N ASP A 216 -1.78 15.70 30.58
CA ASP A 216 -3.10 15.44 31.19
C ASP A 216 -3.94 14.44 30.38
N HIS A 217 -3.67 14.30 29.08
CA HIS A 217 -4.41 13.42 28.16
C HIS A 217 -3.62 12.15 27.82
N VAL A 218 -2.29 12.24 27.78
CA VAL A 218 -1.38 11.20 27.28
C VAL A 218 -0.41 10.78 28.38
N ALA A 219 -0.89 9.93 29.28
CA ALA A 219 -0.05 9.29 30.28
C ALA A 219 0.68 8.07 29.68
N ALA A 220 2.00 8.14 29.54
CA ALA A 220 2.82 7.08 28.95
C ALA A 220 2.60 5.69 29.58
N LYS A 221 2.39 5.62 30.92
CA LYS A 221 2.07 4.39 31.64
C LYS A 221 0.75 3.71 31.21
N ASN A 222 -0.18 4.47 30.62
CA ASN A 222 -1.47 3.97 30.14
C ASN A 222 -1.40 3.48 28.68
N LEU A 223 -0.26 3.67 27.99
CA LEU A 223 -0.06 3.18 26.63
C LEU A 223 0.09 1.65 26.63
N ARG A 224 -0.48 1.02 25.61
CA ARG A 224 -0.36 -0.43 25.37
C ARG A 224 0.72 -0.65 24.31
N MET A 225 1.62 -1.60 24.52
CA MET A 225 2.70 -1.88 23.56
C MET A 225 2.52 -3.13 22.69
N ASP A 226 1.36 -3.79 22.76
CA ASP A 226 1.12 -5.07 22.08
C ASP A 226 1.24 -4.97 20.55
N TYR A 227 0.68 -3.92 19.94
CA TYR A 227 0.76 -3.71 18.48
C TYR A 227 2.13 -3.18 18.04
N ALA A 228 2.77 -2.30 18.83
CA ALA A 228 4.16 -1.92 18.59
C ALA A 228 5.09 -3.15 18.59
N ALA A 229 4.81 -4.16 19.44
CA ALA A 229 5.54 -5.42 19.48
C ALA A 229 5.24 -6.29 18.27
N ALA A 230 3.96 -6.37 17.88
CA ALA A 230 3.51 -7.08 16.68
C ALA A 230 4.14 -6.50 15.40
N ASN A 231 4.37 -5.19 15.33
CA ASN A 231 4.91 -4.50 14.15
C ASN A 231 6.44 -4.36 14.14
N GLY A 232 7.14 -4.89 15.14
CA GLY A 232 8.61 -4.93 15.11
C GLY A 232 9.30 -3.67 15.61
N HIS A 233 8.61 -2.79 16.34
CA HIS A 233 9.17 -1.50 16.79
C HIS A 233 9.92 -1.62 18.12
N LEU A 234 11.08 -2.27 18.11
CA LEU A 234 11.89 -2.53 19.32
C LEU A 234 12.24 -1.28 20.13
N GLU A 235 12.60 -0.18 19.47
CA GLU A 235 12.93 1.09 20.16
C GLU A 235 11.71 1.70 20.86
N MET A 236 10.53 1.60 20.26
CA MET A 236 9.26 1.97 20.91
C MET A 236 9.02 1.08 22.14
N ILE A 237 9.22 -0.23 22.03
CA ILE A 237 9.09 -1.17 23.16
C ILE A 237 10.05 -0.82 24.30
N ARG A 238 11.31 -0.53 24.01
CA ARG A 238 12.30 -0.13 25.03
C ARG A 238 11.87 1.16 25.74
N TRP A 239 11.39 2.14 24.97
CA TRP A 239 10.93 3.40 25.54
C TRP A 239 9.68 3.20 26.39
N LEU A 240 8.64 2.53 25.88
CA LEU A 240 7.40 2.23 26.61
C LEU A 240 7.65 1.41 27.88
N HIS A 241 8.58 0.45 27.83
CA HIS A 241 9.00 -0.29 29.02
C HIS A 241 9.59 0.64 30.11
N LYS A 242 10.47 1.57 29.74
CA LYS A 242 11.01 2.57 30.69
C LYS A 242 9.93 3.47 31.28
N GLN A 243 8.83 3.71 30.55
CA GLN A 243 7.68 4.49 31.01
C GLN A 243 6.68 3.68 31.86
N HIS A 244 6.98 2.41 32.15
CA HIS A 244 6.06 1.50 32.84
C HIS A 244 4.70 1.34 32.14
N ALA A 245 4.67 1.50 30.81
CA ALA A 245 3.52 1.18 29.97
C ALA A 245 3.15 -0.30 30.15
N TRP A 246 1.90 -0.66 29.87
CA TRP A 246 1.41 -2.03 30.06
C TRP A 246 1.45 -2.83 28.75
N CYS A 247 1.53 -4.15 28.88
CA CYS A 247 1.37 -5.07 27.76
C CYS A 247 0.50 -6.26 28.21
N THR A 248 0.10 -7.09 27.26
CA THR A 248 -0.52 -8.38 27.55
C THR A 248 0.29 -9.51 26.92
N LYS A 249 -0.17 -10.75 27.12
CA LYS A 249 0.38 -11.93 26.43
C LYS A 249 0.40 -11.77 24.90
N GLN A 250 -0.48 -10.92 24.35
CA GLN A 250 -0.53 -10.64 22.92
C GLN A 250 0.75 -9.96 22.39
N ALA A 251 1.49 -9.23 23.22
CA ALA A 251 2.76 -8.62 22.80
C ALA A 251 3.77 -9.70 22.37
N VAL A 252 3.97 -10.74 23.19
CA VAL A 252 4.88 -11.84 22.85
C VAL A 252 4.27 -12.74 21.78
N ASN A 253 2.98 -13.04 21.86
CA ASN A 253 2.31 -13.89 20.88
C ASN A 253 2.44 -13.33 19.47
N HIS A 254 2.06 -12.07 19.24
CA HIS A 254 2.11 -11.45 17.92
C HIS A 254 3.55 -11.14 17.47
N ALA A 255 4.43 -10.69 18.36
CA ALA A 255 5.84 -10.50 18.02
C ALA A 255 6.49 -11.81 17.55
N ALA A 256 6.17 -12.93 18.22
CA ALA A 256 6.64 -14.24 17.80
C ALA A 256 6.05 -14.67 16.46
N GLY A 257 4.73 -14.49 16.30
CA GLY A 257 4.01 -14.77 15.07
C GLY A 257 4.52 -14.00 13.85
N ASN A 258 5.05 -12.78 14.05
CA ASN A 258 5.63 -11.96 12.98
C ASN A 258 7.16 -12.04 12.90
N GLY A 259 7.80 -12.93 13.68
CA GLY A 259 9.22 -13.21 13.56
C GLY A 259 10.14 -12.17 14.22
N HIS A 260 9.60 -11.30 15.07
CA HIS A 260 10.36 -10.28 15.79
C HIS A 260 11.04 -10.86 17.04
N LEU A 261 11.98 -11.79 16.81
CA LEU A 261 12.68 -12.52 17.88
C LEU A 261 13.36 -11.60 18.91
N GLU A 262 13.95 -10.48 18.47
CA GLU A 262 14.58 -9.51 19.38
C GLU A 262 13.58 -8.89 20.37
N ILE A 263 12.34 -8.66 19.93
CA ILE A 263 11.27 -8.16 20.80
C ILE A 263 10.80 -9.27 21.74
N VAL A 264 10.66 -10.49 21.25
CA VAL A 264 10.31 -11.66 22.08
C VAL A 264 11.33 -11.85 23.20
N GLN A 265 12.63 -11.78 22.88
CA GLN A 265 13.72 -11.86 23.85
C GLN A 265 13.67 -10.71 24.86
N PHE A 266 13.54 -9.47 24.37
CA PHE A 266 13.45 -8.30 25.24
C PHE A 266 12.28 -8.39 26.21
N LEU A 267 11.08 -8.73 25.72
CA LEU A 267 9.90 -8.89 26.55
C LEU A 267 10.10 -10.05 27.55
N HIS A 268 10.66 -11.18 27.14
CA HIS A 268 10.93 -12.28 28.05
C HIS A 268 11.86 -11.91 29.21
N GLU A 269 12.91 -11.13 28.94
CA GLU A 269 13.89 -10.73 29.95
C GLU A 269 13.37 -9.64 30.90
N ASN A 270 12.48 -8.78 30.41
CA ASN A 270 12.10 -7.54 31.11
C ASN A 270 10.63 -7.50 31.56
N ARG A 271 9.82 -8.51 31.21
CA ARG A 271 8.37 -8.57 31.48
C ARG A 271 7.95 -9.90 32.11
N SER A 272 6.81 -9.87 32.80
CA SER A 272 6.28 -11.00 33.58
C SER A 272 4.96 -11.55 33.01
N GLU A 273 4.37 -10.85 32.06
CA GLU A 273 3.08 -11.11 31.43
C GLU A 273 3.07 -12.46 30.69
N GLY A 274 4.21 -12.88 30.17
CA GLY A 274 4.40 -14.17 29.50
C GLY A 274 3.72 -14.26 28.13
N CYS A 275 3.43 -15.48 27.70
CA CYS A 275 2.76 -15.76 26.43
C CYS A 275 1.74 -16.89 26.58
N THR A 276 1.12 -17.30 25.48
CA THR A 276 0.31 -18.53 25.38
C THR A 276 0.97 -19.49 24.38
N THR A 277 0.34 -20.64 24.13
CA THR A 277 0.71 -21.55 23.04
C THR A 277 0.69 -20.86 21.68
N ASP A 278 -0.11 -19.80 21.53
CA ASP A 278 -0.23 -19.03 20.29
C ASP A 278 1.11 -18.44 19.83
N ALA A 279 2.04 -18.14 20.74
CA ALA A 279 3.36 -17.63 20.37
C ALA A 279 4.13 -18.61 19.49
N MET A 280 4.17 -19.90 19.87
CA MET A 280 4.86 -20.93 19.08
C MET A 280 4.00 -21.38 17.90
N ASP A 281 2.68 -21.47 18.08
CA ASP A 281 1.76 -21.85 17.00
C ASP A 281 1.81 -20.86 15.83
N MET A 282 1.77 -19.55 16.10
CA MET A 282 1.85 -18.52 15.06
C MET A 282 3.26 -18.39 14.48
N ALA A 283 4.31 -18.49 15.30
CA ALA A 283 5.68 -18.47 14.80
C ALA A 283 5.94 -19.63 13.83
N ALA A 284 5.40 -20.82 14.14
CA ALA A 284 5.46 -21.97 13.26
C ALA A 284 4.60 -21.78 12.00
N ALA A 285 3.37 -21.30 12.16
CA ALA A 285 2.45 -21.04 11.06
C ALA A 285 3.04 -20.06 10.03
N ASN A 286 3.87 -19.10 10.46
CA ASN A 286 4.49 -18.09 9.60
C ASN A 286 5.96 -18.37 9.25
N GLY A 287 6.48 -19.56 9.59
CA GLY A 287 7.81 -20.00 9.11
C GLY A 287 8.99 -19.44 9.91
N HIS A 288 8.77 -18.87 11.09
CA HIS A 288 9.81 -18.27 11.91
C HIS A 288 10.55 -19.30 12.77
N LEU A 289 11.30 -20.20 12.12
CA LEU A 289 11.97 -21.34 12.76
C LEU A 289 12.89 -20.94 13.94
N GLU A 290 13.65 -19.85 13.81
CA GLU A 290 14.53 -19.39 14.89
C GLU A 290 13.74 -18.92 16.12
N THR A 291 12.57 -18.29 15.91
CA THR A 291 11.66 -17.95 16.99
C THR A 291 11.06 -19.20 17.63
N VAL A 292 10.67 -20.21 16.85
CA VAL A 292 10.16 -21.49 17.35
C VAL A 292 11.22 -22.20 18.22
N LYS A 293 12.46 -22.30 17.73
CA LYS A 293 13.60 -22.88 18.47
C LYS A 293 13.82 -22.17 19.79
N TRP A 294 13.84 -20.84 19.75
CA TRP A 294 14.05 -20.02 20.94
C TRP A 294 12.91 -20.18 21.95
N LEU A 295 11.65 -20.13 21.50
CA LEU A 295 10.50 -20.33 22.38
C LEU A 295 10.53 -21.71 23.03
N ASN A 296 10.94 -22.75 22.31
CA ASN A 296 11.00 -24.10 22.86
C ASN A 296 12.03 -24.27 23.99
N VAL A 297 13.16 -23.55 23.92
CA VAL A 297 14.20 -23.64 24.97
C VAL A 297 13.96 -22.67 26.11
N SER A 298 13.30 -21.53 25.85
CA SER A 298 13.16 -20.42 26.81
C SER A 298 11.79 -20.37 27.49
N ARG A 299 10.77 -21.08 26.97
CA ARG A 299 9.38 -21.04 27.47
C ARG A 299 8.83 -22.43 27.72
N SER A 300 7.84 -22.52 28.62
CA SER A 300 7.22 -23.79 29.03
C SER A 300 5.80 -23.98 28.49
N GLU A 301 5.20 -22.95 27.87
CA GLU A 301 3.84 -22.99 27.33
C GLU A 301 3.69 -24.04 26.22
N GLY A 302 4.74 -24.28 25.44
CA GLY A 302 4.72 -25.23 24.33
C GLY A 302 3.92 -24.73 23.13
N CYS A 303 3.37 -25.68 22.37
CA CYS A 303 2.54 -25.42 21.19
C CYS A 303 1.32 -26.34 21.20
N THR A 304 0.46 -26.21 20.19
CA THR A 304 -0.61 -27.16 19.91
C THR A 304 -0.34 -27.87 18.58
N GLN A 305 -1.26 -28.75 18.15
CA GLN A 305 -1.22 -29.34 16.80
C GLN A 305 -1.28 -28.27 15.71
N TYR A 306 -1.80 -27.07 16.02
CA TYR A 306 -1.90 -25.96 15.10
C TYR A 306 -0.55 -25.51 14.55
N ALA A 307 0.53 -25.63 15.33
CA ALA A 307 1.89 -25.29 14.89
C ALA A 307 2.30 -26.10 13.65
N MET A 308 2.19 -27.44 13.74
CA MET A 308 2.60 -28.32 12.64
C MET A 308 1.58 -28.33 11.51
N ASP A 309 0.28 -28.29 11.82
CA ASP A 309 -0.79 -28.22 10.82
C ASP A 309 -0.66 -26.98 9.94
N SER A 310 -0.40 -25.81 10.55
CA SER A 310 -0.28 -24.54 9.83
C SER A 310 1.07 -24.39 9.13
N ALA A 311 2.17 -24.84 9.75
CA ALA A 311 3.47 -24.89 9.08
C ALA A 311 3.42 -25.76 7.81
N ALA A 312 2.71 -26.89 7.87
CA ALA A 312 2.50 -27.77 6.72
C ALA A 312 1.64 -27.11 5.64
N LYS A 313 0.52 -26.48 6.02
CA LYS A 313 -0.35 -25.72 5.13
C LYS A 313 0.38 -24.60 4.38
N ASN A 314 1.28 -23.89 5.05
CA ASN A 314 1.95 -22.70 4.51
C ASN A 314 3.32 -23.00 3.87
N GLY A 315 3.75 -24.27 3.81
CA GLY A 315 4.92 -24.66 3.02
C GLY A 315 6.25 -24.66 3.79
N PHE A 316 6.22 -24.55 5.12
CA PHE A 316 7.42 -24.48 5.97
C PHE A 316 7.92 -25.86 6.40
N LEU A 317 8.49 -26.61 5.44
CA LEU A 317 8.97 -27.99 5.67
C LEU A 317 10.05 -28.09 6.76
N ASP A 318 10.92 -27.10 6.87
CA ASP A 318 11.96 -27.02 7.90
C ASP A 318 11.36 -26.88 9.30
N VAL A 319 10.33 -26.05 9.47
CA VAL A 319 9.55 -25.95 10.71
C VAL A 319 8.84 -27.26 11.03
N VAL A 320 8.19 -27.89 10.03
CA VAL A 320 7.50 -29.18 10.22
C VAL A 320 8.46 -30.26 10.72
N LYS A 321 9.63 -30.41 10.08
CA LYS A 321 10.67 -31.36 10.50
C LYS A 321 11.15 -31.08 11.92
N TRP A 322 11.43 -29.81 12.20
CA TRP A 322 11.93 -29.42 13.50
C TRP A 322 10.91 -29.69 14.61
N LEU A 323 9.63 -29.32 14.40
CA LEU A 323 8.54 -29.61 15.33
C LEU A 323 8.39 -31.11 15.56
N HIS A 324 8.49 -31.93 14.51
CA HIS A 324 8.42 -33.38 14.67
C HIS A 324 9.55 -33.96 15.52
N GLU A 325 10.77 -33.46 15.37
CA GLU A 325 11.93 -33.94 16.11
C GLU A 325 11.94 -33.49 17.58
N HIS A 326 11.32 -32.34 17.89
CA HIS A 326 11.49 -31.67 19.19
C HIS A 326 10.19 -31.53 20.01
N ARG A 327 9.02 -31.80 19.43
CA ARG A 327 7.71 -31.64 20.09
C ARG A 327 6.90 -32.94 20.04
N SER A 328 6.05 -33.14 21.05
CA SER A 328 5.23 -34.36 21.20
C SER A 328 3.77 -34.18 20.83
N GLU A 329 3.31 -32.93 20.64
CA GLU A 329 1.93 -32.58 20.31
C GLU A 329 1.49 -33.15 18.95
N GLY A 330 2.44 -33.30 18.03
CA GLY A 330 2.20 -33.87 16.71
C GLY A 330 1.40 -32.94 15.79
N CYS A 331 0.69 -33.55 14.85
CA CYS A 331 -0.22 -32.86 13.93
C CYS A 331 -1.59 -33.54 13.94
N SER A 332 -2.54 -32.99 13.21
CA SER A 332 -3.78 -33.69 12.85
C SER A 332 -3.73 -34.10 11.37
N SER A 333 -4.81 -34.74 10.87
CA SER A 333 -4.94 -34.99 9.43
C SER A 333 -4.96 -33.70 8.60
N GLN A 334 -5.23 -32.55 9.24
CA GLN A 334 -5.23 -31.25 8.58
C GLN A 334 -3.85 -30.87 8.05
N ALA A 335 -2.74 -31.31 8.67
CA ALA A 335 -1.40 -31.04 8.15
C ALA A 335 -1.24 -31.54 6.72
N MET A 336 -1.60 -32.81 6.47
CA MET A 336 -1.45 -33.41 5.14
C MET A 336 -2.55 -32.91 4.18
N ASP A 337 -3.79 -32.79 4.66
CA ASP A 337 -4.93 -32.31 3.85
C ASP A 337 -4.69 -30.87 3.34
N ASN A 338 -4.23 -29.99 4.21
CA ASN A 338 -3.98 -28.59 3.86
C ASN A 338 -2.70 -28.41 3.06
N ALA A 339 -1.62 -29.14 3.38
CA ALA A 339 -0.41 -29.15 2.55
C ALA A 339 -0.71 -29.62 1.13
N ALA A 340 -1.61 -30.60 0.97
CA ALA A 340 -2.06 -31.08 -0.33
C ALA A 340 -2.86 -30.00 -1.08
N GLY A 341 -3.82 -29.38 -0.40
CA GLY A 341 -4.62 -28.28 -0.94
C GLY A 341 -3.81 -27.03 -1.31
N ALA A 342 -2.64 -26.83 -0.71
CA ALA A 342 -1.71 -25.73 -1.01
C ALA A 342 -0.59 -26.12 -1.99
N GLY A 343 -0.58 -27.36 -2.50
CA GLY A 343 0.40 -27.81 -3.49
C GLY A 343 1.78 -28.15 -2.94
N HIS A 344 1.93 -28.34 -1.63
CA HIS A 344 3.21 -28.61 -0.98
C HIS A 344 3.58 -30.11 -1.00
N LEU A 345 3.81 -30.66 -2.19
CA LEU A 345 4.09 -32.10 -2.40
C LEU A 345 5.20 -32.65 -1.48
N LYS A 346 6.31 -31.90 -1.30
CA LYS A 346 7.42 -32.33 -0.44
C LYS A 346 6.99 -32.52 1.02
N ILE A 347 6.08 -31.67 1.51
CA ILE A 347 5.53 -31.78 2.86
C ILE A 347 4.57 -32.97 2.95
N VAL A 348 3.70 -33.15 1.95
CA VAL A 348 2.80 -34.31 1.88
C VAL A 348 3.59 -35.63 1.94
N GLN A 349 4.61 -35.77 1.11
CA GLN A 349 5.50 -36.95 1.09
C GLN A 349 6.22 -37.16 2.42
N TRP A 350 6.69 -36.07 3.02
CA TRP A 350 7.40 -36.13 4.29
C TRP A 350 6.46 -36.54 5.44
N LEU A 351 5.28 -35.92 5.55
CA LEU A 351 4.26 -36.26 6.53
C LEU A 351 3.82 -37.72 6.36
N HIS A 352 3.59 -38.18 5.12
CA HIS A 352 3.21 -39.57 4.86
C HIS A 352 4.26 -40.59 5.34
N SER A 353 5.55 -40.26 5.22
CA SER A 353 6.65 -41.16 5.60
C SER A 353 7.00 -41.12 7.09
N HIS A 354 6.65 -40.04 7.81
CA HIS A 354 7.11 -39.81 9.19
C HIS A 354 5.98 -39.68 10.22
N ARG A 355 4.72 -39.58 9.79
CA ARG A 355 3.54 -39.39 10.65
C ARG A 355 2.47 -40.45 10.40
N THR A 356 1.63 -40.72 11.39
CA THR A 356 0.62 -41.79 11.36
C THR A 356 -0.80 -41.27 11.26
N GLU A 357 -1.01 -39.97 11.42
CA GLU A 357 -2.31 -39.29 11.40
C GLU A 357 -3.00 -39.37 10.03
N GLY A 358 -2.20 -39.54 8.96
CA GLY A 358 -2.68 -39.72 7.61
C GLY A 358 -3.38 -38.48 7.02
N CYS A 359 -4.22 -38.72 6.03
CA CYS A 359 -5.01 -37.72 5.33
C CYS A 359 -6.46 -38.17 5.18
N THR A 360 -7.36 -37.23 4.93
CA THR A 360 -8.75 -37.50 4.55
C THR A 360 -8.95 -37.37 3.04
N ARG A 361 -10.18 -37.62 2.57
CA ARG A 361 -10.56 -37.36 1.16
C ARG A 361 -10.40 -35.88 0.78
N ALA A 362 -10.32 -34.97 1.75
CA ALA A 362 -10.10 -33.56 1.51
C ALA A 362 -8.73 -33.28 0.87
N ALA A 363 -7.68 -34.07 1.18
CA ALA A 363 -6.35 -33.86 0.59
C ALA A 363 -6.39 -33.90 -0.94
N VAL A 364 -6.91 -34.97 -1.53
CA VAL A 364 -6.98 -35.16 -2.98
C VAL A 364 -8.00 -34.21 -3.61
N ALA A 365 -9.17 -34.04 -2.97
CA ALA A 365 -10.21 -33.16 -3.48
C ALA A 365 -9.73 -31.70 -3.56
N ASN A 366 -9.08 -31.19 -2.50
CA ASN A 366 -8.55 -29.83 -2.46
C ASN A 366 -7.37 -29.65 -3.41
N ALA A 367 -6.45 -30.62 -3.49
CA ALA A 367 -5.36 -30.59 -4.45
C ALA A 367 -5.88 -30.50 -5.90
N ALA A 368 -6.87 -31.31 -6.27
CA ALA A 368 -7.47 -31.26 -7.60
C ALA A 368 -8.25 -29.96 -7.85
N ALA A 369 -9.05 -29.50 -6.89
CA ALA A 369 -9.82 -28.26 -7.00
C ALA A 369 -8.94 -27.02 -7.19
N ASN A 370 -7.77 -26.99 -6.55
CA ASN A 370 -6.81 -25.90 -6.65
C ASN A 370 -5.78 -26.06 -7.78
N GLY A 371 -5.91 -27.10 -8.62
CA GLY A 371 -5.03 -27.33 -9.77
C GLY A 371 -3.64 -27.88 -9.43
N HIS A 372 -3.45 -28.43 -8.23
CA HIS A 372 -2.21 -29.07 -7.80
C HIS A 372 -2.15 -30.54 -8.23
N PHE A 373 -2.13 -30.75 -9.56
CA PHE A 373 -2.21 -32.10 -10.15
C PHE A 373 -1.06 -33.03 -9.75
N GLU A 374 0.17 -32.52 -9.57
CA GLU A 374 1.29 -33.33 -9.09
C GLU A 374 1.03 -33.97 -7.72
N VAL A 375 0.31 -33.26 -6.84
CA VAL A 375 -0.10 -33.79 -5.54
C VAL A 375 -1.21 -34.83 -5.69
N ALA A 376 -2.23 -34.55 -6.51
CA ALA A 376 -3.33 -35.48 -6.76
C ALA A 376 -2.85 -36.78 -7.43
N ASP A 377 -1.93 -36.69 -8.37
CA ASP A 377 -1.29 -37.83 -9.04
C ASP A 377 -0.50 -38.66 -8.03
N TRP A 378 0.26 -38.01 -7.14
CA TRP A 378 0.97 -38.70 -6.07
C TRP A 378 0.03 -39.46 -5.14
N PHE A 379 -1.11 -38.87 -4.74
CA PHE A 379 -2.12 -39.60 -3.94
C PHE A 379 -2.75 -40.77 -4.70
N SER A 380 -3.03 -40.61 -5.98
CA SER A 380 -3.62 -41.67 -6.82
C SER A 380 -2.67 -42.86 -6.98
N GLN A 381 -1.37 -42.60 -7.05
CA GLN A 381 -0.33 -43.65 -7.10
C GLN A 381 -0.09 -44.29 -5.74
N THR A 382 -0.12 -43.51 -4.66
CA THR A 382 0.22 -43.98 -3.30
C THR A 382 -0.95 -44.68 -2.61
N PHE A 383 -2.21 -44.29 -2.90
CA PHE A 383 -3.41 -44.86 -2.31
C PHE A 383 -4.46 -45.24 -3.38
N PRO A 384 -4.15 -46.19 -4.28
CA PRO A 384 -5.02 -46.54 -5.41
C PRO A 384 -6.42 -47.00 -4.96
N ASP A 385 -6.52 -47.74 -3.85
CA ASP A 385 -7.81 -48.25 -3.35
C ASP A 385 -8.67 -47.19 -2.66
N THR A 386 -8.07 -46.07 -2.24
CA THR A 386 -8.76 -45.00 -1.48
C THR A 386 -9.15 -43.83 -2.38
N PHE A 387 -8.31 -43.51 -3.37
CA PHE A 387 -8.48 -42.33 -4.23
C PHE A 387 -8.42 -42.63 -5.73
N GLY A 388 -8.21 -43.89 -6.14
CA GLY A 388 -8.24 -44.30 -7.53
C GLY A 388 -9.65 -44.24 -8.13
N PRO A 389 -9.77 -44.29 -9.47
CA PRO A 389 -11.06 -44.40 -10.13
C PRO A 389 -11.77 -45.66 -9.62
N ALA A 390 -13.05 -45.54 -9.24
CA ALA A 390 -13.84 -46.68 -8.81
C ALA A 390 -13.70 -47.79 -9.85
N SER A 391 -13.20 -48.96 -9.42
CA SER A 391 -13.09 -50.13 -10.28
C SER A 391 -14.45 -50.41 -10.90
N SER A 392 -14.53 -50.23 -12.22
CA SER A 392 -15.73 -50.51 -13.01
C SER A 392 -16.01 -52.01 -12.92
N VAL A 393 -17.00 -52.37 -12.11
CA VAL A 393 -17.62 -53.69 -12.10
C VAL A 393 -18.77 -53.71 -13.10
#